data_AF-L5M4Y6-F1
#
_entry.id   AF-L5M4Y6-F1
#
_cell.length_a   1.000
_cell.length_b   1.000
_cell.length_c   1.000
_cell.angle_alpha   90.00
_cell.angle_beta   90.00
_cell.angle_gamma   90.00
#
_symmetry.space_group_name_H-M   'P 1'
#
loop_
_entity.id
_entity.type
_entity.pdbx_description
1 polymer ?
#
loop_
_entity_poly.entity_id
_entity_poly.type
_entity_poly.pdbx_seq_one_letter_code
_entity_poly.pdbx_strand_id
1 'polypeptide(L)'
;MGVAATAEELDAVAKLQSSDWDYLVPRTELRPGKPASGHNYFLVHSQQKWTHVRLNIFPDGGVARLRVYGVGHKDWASADPTEPVDLVAMASGGACVGFSNAHFGHPNKMIAQVFDSLTPELQDVVTHVRLTICPDGGVGRLRLRGFPSSICLLRPRDKPMMRFSVKAGFRSSL
;
A
#
# COMPACT_ATOMS: atom_id res chain seq x y z
N MET A 1 8.56 -0.10 31.51
CA MET A 1 8.77 -1.46 32.01
C MET A 1 8.55 -2.40 30.83
N GLY A 2 9.57 -3.15 30.42
CA GLY A 2 9.39 -4.18 29.38
C GLY A 2 8.65 -5.37 29.97
N VAL A 3 7.73 -5.97 29.21
CA VAL A 3 7.02 -7.20 29.57
C VAL A 3 7.68 -8.33 28.79
N ALA A 4 7.94 -9.47 29.44
CA ALA A 4 8.45 -10.65 28.76
C ALA A 4 7.38 -11.21 27.81
N ALA A 5 7.81 -11.78 26.67
CA ALA A 5 6.88 -12.37 25.70
C ALA A 5 6.10 -13.53 26.34
N THR A 6 4.81 -13.66 26.00
CA THR A 6 3.98 -14.78 26.43
C THR A 6 4.36 -16.07 25.69
N ALA A 7 3.93 -17.23 26.20
CA ALA A 7 4.16 -18.51 25.51
C ALA A 7 3.53 -18.53 24.10
N GLU A 8 2.37 -17.92 23.93
CA GLU A 8 1.68 -17.81 22.64
C GLU A 8 2.44 -16.92 21.65
N GLU A 9 3.03 -15.83 22.12
CA GLU A 9 3.90 -14.96 21.32
C GLU A 9 5.19 -15.69 20.92
N LEU A 10 5.77 -16.46 21.82
CA LEU A 10 6.94 -17.31 21.53
C LEU A 10 6.62 -18.38 20.47
N ASP A 11 5.46 -19.04 20.58
CA ASP A 11 5.01 -20.03 19.59
C ASP A 11 4.72 -19.38 18.23
N ALA A 12 4.14 -18.19 18.20
CA ALA A 12 3.93 -17.43 16.97
C ALA A 12 5.26 -17.06 16.30
N VAL A 13 6.26 -16.63 17.08
CA VAL A 13 7.61 -16.35 16.58
C VAL A 13 8.31 -17.62 16.09
N ALA A 14 8.13 -18.76 16.76
CA ALA A 14 8.69 -20.04 16.34
C ALA A 14 8.16 -20.48 14.97
N LYS A 15 6.87 -20.24 14.68
CA LYS A 15 6.25 -20.52 13.36
C LYS A 15 6.85 -19.71 12.22
N LEU A 16 7.48 -18.56 12.50
CA LEU A 16 8.17 -17.76 11.49
C LEU A 16 9.47 -18.42 10.99
N GLN A 17 9.91 -19.53 11.60
CA GLN A 17 11.17 -20.22 11.29
C GLN A 17 12.35 -19.24 11.24
N SER A 18 12.39 -18.34 12.22
CA SER A 18 13.30 -17.17 12.25
C SER A 18 14.79 -17.50 12.43
N SER A 19 15.17 -18.77 12.32
CA SER A 19 16.56 -19.25 12.35
C SER A 19 17.31 -18.96 11.04
N ASP A 20 16.62 -19.00 9.90
CA ASP A 20 17.21 -18.75 8.58
C ASP A 20 16.53 -17.54 7.91
N TRP A 21 17.27 -16.45 7.72
CA TRP A 21 16.80 -15.24 7.06
C TRP A 21 17.67 -14.91 5.86
N ASP A 22 17.02 -14.69 4.72
CA ASP A 22 17.68 -14.13 3.54
C ASP A 22 18.00 -12.65 3.74
N TYR A 23 19.20 -12.25 3.29
CA TYR A 23 19.64 -10.87 3.37
C TYR A 23 19.12 -10.04 2.20
N LEU A 24 18.14 -9.16 2.46
CA LEU A 24 17.75 -8.10 1.52
C LEU A 24 18.81 -7.01 1.39
N VAL A 25 19.46 -6.69 2.52
CA VAL A 25 20.59 -5.76 2.59
C VAL A 25 21.65 -6.44 3.45
N PRO A 26 22.86 -6.69 2.94
CA PRO A 26 23.94 -7.26 3.73
C PRO A 26 24.37 -6.29 4.84
N ARG A 27 25.08 -6.79 5.86
CA ARG A 27 25.64 -5.95 6.93
C ARG A 27 26.44 -4.80 6.32
N THR A 28 25.97 -3.58 6.50
CA THR A 28 26.53 -2.39 5.89
C THR A 28 26.74 -1.32 6.94
N GLU A 29 27.89 -0.66 6.93
CA GLU A 29 28.16 0.46 7.82
C GLU A 29 27.25 1.65 7.49
N LEU A 30 26.57 2.16 8.51
CA LEU A 30 25.76 3.37 8.37
C LEU A 30 26.68 4.59 8.36
N ARG A 31 26.44 5.50 7.42
CA ARG A 31 27.14 6.78 7.42
C ARG A 31 26.39 7.76 8.31
N PRO A 32 27.08 8.67 9.03
CA PRO A 32 26.45 9.89 9.48
C PRO A 32 25.95 10.56 8.20
N GLY A 33 24.63 10.58 7.98
CA GLY A 33 24.07 11.02 6.70
C GLY A 33 24.46 12.47 6.37
N LYS A 34 23.89 13.05 5.32
CA LYS A 34 24.07 14.50 5.08
C LYS A 34 23.67 15.28 6.35
N PRO A 35 24.38 16.37 6.72
CA PRO A 35 24.19 17.11 7.98
C PRO A 35 22.73 17.54 8.26
N ALA A 36 21.89 17.60 7.22
CA ALA A 36 20.50 18.01 7.30
C ALA A 36 19.46 16.88 7.44
N SER A 37 19.80 15.59 7.27
CA SER A 37 18.76 14.53 7.27
C SER A 37 19.12 13.21 7.95
N GLY A 38 20.40 12.87 8.13
CA GLY A 38 20.79 11.61 8.81
C GLY A 38 20.21 10.32 8.18
N HIS A 39 19.66 10.39 6.95
CA HIS A 39 19.05 9.24 6.29
C HIS A 39 20.09 8.37 5.59
N ASN A 40 19.91 7.05 5.69
CA ASN A 40 20.65 6.05 4.93
C ASN A 40 19.67 5.32 4.01
N TYR A 41 19.95 5.32 2.70
CA TYR A 41 19.13 4.66 1.69
C TYR A 41 19.90 3.49 1.09
N PHE A 42 19.26 2.32 1.06
CA PHE A 42 19.81 1.11 0.46
C PHE A 42 18.85 0.61 -0.61
N LEU A 43 19.36 0.39 -1.81
CA LEU A 43 18.59 -0.19 -2.91
C LEU A 43 18.56 -1.71 -2.72
N VAL A 44 17.38 -2.30 -2.79
CA VAL A 44 17.16 -3.74 -2.67
C VAL A 44 16.77 -4.30 -4.03
N HIS A 45 17.54 -5.28 -4.52
CA HIS A 45 17.29 -5.97 -5.78
C HIS A 45 16.73 -7.37 -5.51
N SER A 46 15.46 -7.44 -5.11
CA SER A 46 14.75 -8.71 -4.92
C SER A 46 13.46 -8.72 -5.73
N GLN A 47 13.22 -9.81 -6.45
CA GLN A 47 11.92 -10.08 -7.12
C GLN A 47 11.00 -10.98 -6.29
N GLN A 48 11.47 -11.45 -5.13
CA GLN A 48 10.68 -12.31 -4.23
C GLN A 48 9.66 -11.50 -3.42
N LYS A 49 8.63 -12.20 -2.91
CA LYS A 49 7.62 -11.63 -2.01
C LYS A 49 8.06 -11.84 -0.56
N TRP A 50 7.97 -10.78 0.24
CA TRP A 50 8.36 -10.80 1.65
C TRP A 50 7.19 -10.40 2.52
N THR A 51 6.98 -11.12 3.61
CA THR A 51 5.91 -10.85 4.59
C THR A 51 6.46 -10.26 5.89
N HIS A 52 7.72 -10.55 6.21
CA HIS A 52 8.39 -10.11 7.42
C HIS A 52 9.76 -9.54 7.08
N VAL A 53 10.18 -8.53 7.84
CA VAL A 53 11.52 -7.93 7.74
C VAL A 53 12.12 -7.88 9.13
N ARG A 54 13.38 -8.31 9.24
CA ARG A 54 14.18 -8.23 10.45
C ARG A 54 15.26 -7.17 10.29
N LEU A 55 15.32 -6.24 11.24
CA LEU A 55 16.42 -5.28 11.35
C LEU A 55 17.42 -5.79 12.40
N ASN A 56 18.69 -5.89 12.02
CA ASN A 56 19.78 -6.22 12.94
C ASN A 56 20.73 -5.02 13.05
N ILE A 57 21.03 -4.61 14.29
CA ILE A 57 21.96 -3.52 14.61
C ILE A 57 23.20 -4.13 15.26
N PHE A 58 24.39 -3.71 14.84
CA PHE A 58 25.66 -4.23 15.34
C PHE A 58 26.69 -3.11 15.57
N PRO A 59 27.51 -3.17 16.64
CA PRO A 59 27.36 -4.03 17.81
C PRO A 59 26.21 -3.59 18.72
N ASP A 60 25.87 -2.31 18.69
CA ASP A 60 24.76 -1.66 19.39
C ASP A 60 24.50 -0.30 18.73
N GLY A 61 23.37 0.34 19.03
CA GLY A 61 23.02 1.68 18.55
C GLY A 61 21.52 1.93 18.45
N GLY A 62 21.16 3.15 18.07
CA GLY A 62 19.77 3.58 17.92
C GLY A 62 19.40 3.83 16.46
N VAL A 63 18.27 3.27 16.02
CA VAL A 63 17.62 3.64 14.75
C VAL A 63 16.36 4.44 15.07
N ALA A 64 16.34 5.71 14.68
CA ALA A 64 15.18 6.58 14.93
C ALA A 64 13.94 6.12 14.17
N ARG A 65 14.11 5.72 12.90
CA ARG A 65 13.02 5.25 12.02
C ARG A 65 13.55 4.23 11.01
N LEU A 66 12.87 3.11 10.90
CA LEU A 66 13.01 2.18 9.78
C LEU A 66 11.87 2.43 8.78
N ARG A 67 12.20 2.57 7.50
CA ARG A 67 11.23 2.60 6.40
C ARG A 67 11.62 1.55 5.38
N VAL A 68 10.70 0.63 5.11
CA VAL A 68 10.85 -0.39 4.06
C VAL A 68 9.88 -0.02 2.96
N TYR A 69 10.40 0.13 1.74
CA TYR A 69 9.61 0.47 0.57
C TYR A 69 9.40 -0.77 -0.29
N GLY A 70 8.17 -0.99 -0.73
CA GLY A 70 7.80 -2.11 -1.59
C GLY A 70 6.39 -1.91 -2.13
N VAL A 71 6.00 -2.77 -3.06
CA VAL A 71 4.64 -2.81 -3.60
C VAL A 71 3.88 -3.95 -2.94
N GLY A 72 2.69 -3.66 -2.41
CA GLY A 72 1.83 -4.68 -1.83
C GLY A 72 1.42 -5.69 -2.91
N HIS A 73 1.70 -6.98 -2.67
CA HIS A 73 1.30 -8.05 -3.56
C HIS A 73 0.13 -8.82 -2.94
N LYS A 74 -1.09 -8.53 -3.39
CA LYS A 74 -2.29 -9.30 -2.98
C LYS A 74 -2.36 -10.61 -3.77
N ASP A 75 -2.59 -11.71 -3.06
CA ASP A 75 -2.98 -12.96 -3.71
C ASP A 75 -4.46 -12.87 -4.07
N TRP A 76 -4.73 -12.75 -5.37
CA TRP A 76 -6.09 -12.67 -5.89
C TRP A 76 -6.74 -14.04 -6.04
N ALA A 77 -5.96 -15.13 -6.05
CA ALA A 77 -6.50 -16.49 -6.14
C ALA A 77 -7.19 -16.92 -4.83
N SER A 78 -6.74 -16.39 -3.70
CA SER A 78 -7.32 -16.64 -2.37
C SER A 78 -8.43 -15.65 -1.98
N ALA A 79 -8.77 -14.69 -2.83
CA ALA A 79 -9.79 -13.68 -2.53
C ALA A 79 -11.20 -14.25 -2.81
N ASP A 80 -12.16 -13.93 -1.94
CA ASP A 80 -13.56 -14.27 -2.18
C ASP A 80 -14.06 -13.49 -3.42
N PRO A 81 -14.48 -14.17 -4.50
CA PRO A 81 -14.94 -13.50 -5.72
C PRO A 81 -16.28 -12.77 -5.54
N THR A 82 -17.00 -13.05 -4.44
CA THR A 82 -18.29 -12.43 -4.12
C THR A 82 -18.16 -11.25 -3.16
N GLU A 83 -16.99 -11.07 -2.54
CA GLU A 83 -16.73 -9.94 -1.67
C GLU A 83 -16.08 -8.79 -2.45
N PRO A 84 -16.71 -7.59 -2.51
CA PRO A 84 -16.11 -6.45 -3.18
C PRO A 84 -14.89 -5.94 -2.39
N VAL A 85 -13.77 -5.75 -3.08
CA VAL A 85 -12.50 -5.29 -2.49
C VAL A 85 -12.16 -3.87 -2.93
N ASP A 86 -11.49 -3.09 -2.09
CA ASP A 86 -10.99 -1.77 -2.48
C ASP A 86 -9.80 -1.94 -3.44
N LEU A 87 -10.05 -1.73 -4.74
CA LEU A 87 -9.09 -1.90 -5.83
C LEU A 87 -7.98 -0.83 -5.80
N VAL A 88 -8.23 0.31 -5.16
CA VAL A 88 -7.28 1.44 -5.09
C VAL A 88 -6.43 1.39 -3.82
N ALA A 89 -6.80 0.55 -2.83
CA ALA A 89 -6.00 0.38 -1.61
C ALA A 89 -4.59 -0.16 -1.91
N MET A 90 -3.59 0.31 -1.17
CA MET A 90 -2.23 -0.24 -1.24
C MET A 90 -2.18 -1.73 -0.91
N ALA A 91 -3.05 -2.20 -0.01
CA ALA A 91 -3.17 -3.62 0.33
C ALA A 91 -3.64 -4.49 -0.84
N SER A 92 -4.35 -3.90 -1.81
CA SER A 92 -4.76 -4.55 -3.06
C SER A 92 -3.78 -4.31 -4.20
N GLY A 93 -2.62 -3.68 -3.95
CA GLY A 93 -1.63 -3.32 -4.97
C GLY A 93 -1.84 -1.95 -5.62
N GLY A 94 -2.78 -1.14 -5.13
CA GLY A 94 -2.96 0.23 -5.58
C GLY A 94 -1.71 1.08 -5.32
N ALA A 95 -1.28 1.84 -6.33
CA ALA A 95 -0.10 2.70 -6.24
C ALA A 95 -0.40 4.08 -6.82
N CYS A 96 0.00 5.13 -6.10
CA CYS A 96 -0.01 6.48 -6.65
C CYS A 96 1.16 6.64 -7.63
N VAL A 97 0.86 6.73 -8.92
CA VAL A 97 1.85 6.89 -9.99
C VAL A 97 2.20 8.36 -10.28
N GLY A 98 1.39 9.30 -9.81
CA GLY A 98 1.61 10.73 -10.01
C GLY A 98 0.60 11.59 -9.26
N PHE A 99 0.99 12.83 -8.97
CA PHE A 99 0.15 13.83 -8.33
C PHE A 99 0.61 15.24 -8.74
N SER A 100 -0.30 16.21 -8.70
CA SER A 100 0.00 17.61 -9.04
C SER A 100 0.59 18.40 -7.87
N ASN A 101 0.13 18.14 -6.63
CA ASN A 101 0.58 18.79 -5.41
C ASN A 101 0.49 17.80 -4.21
N ALA A 102 1.34 17.98 -3.21
CA ALA A 102 1.36 17.22 -1.95
C ALA A 102 1.66 18.12 -0.74
N HIS A 103 1.13 19.35 -0.74
CA HIS A 103 1.40 20.36 0.29
C HIS A 103 1.08 19.89 1.71
N PHE A 104 -0.06 19.20 1.92
CA PHE A 104 -0.50 18.69 3.23
C PHE A 104 -0.43 17.15 3.34
N GLY A 105 0.68 16.58 2.88
CA GLY A 105 0.96 15.15 3.02
C GLY A 105 0.88 14.40 1.71
N HIS A 106 1.50 13.21 1.73
CA HIS A 106 1.68 12.41 0.52
C HIS A 106 0.36 11.73 0.09
N PRO A 107 0.00 11.73 -1.20
CA PRO A 107 -1.21 11.08 -1.72
C PRO A 107 -1.35 9.60 -1.39
N ASN A 108 -0.24 8.88 -1.14
CA ASN A 108 -0.28 7.51 -0.62
C ASN A 108 -1.13 7.36 0.65
N LYS A 109 -1.29 8.43 1.45
CA LYS A 109 -2.20 8.42 2.62
C LYS A 109 -3.66 8.19 2.23
N MET A 110 -4.09 8.64 1.05
CA MET A 110 -5.46 8.47 0.55
C MET A 110 -5.81 7.00 0.31
N ILE A 111 -4.79 6.15 0.10
CA ILE A 111 -4.90 4.74 -0.26
C ILE A 111 -4.32 3.79 0.81
N ALA A 112 -3.88 4.33 1.97
CA ALA A 112 -3.08 3.62 2.96
C ALA A 112 -3.84 2.73 3.95
N GLN A 113 -5.11 3.03 4.22
CA GLN A 113 -5.88 2.28 5.22
C GLN A 113 -6.81 1.30 4.51
N VAL A 114 -7.17 0.19 5.15
CA VAL A 114 -8.28 -0.68 4.74
C VAL A 114 -9.31 -0.57 5.84
N PHE A 115 -10.33 0.26 5.63
CA PHE A 115 -11.53 0.27 6.46
C PHE A 115 -12.73 0.68 5.61
N ASP A 116 -13.84 0.03 5.93
CA ASP A 116 -15.13 0.12 5.25
C ASP A 116 -15.67 1.55 5.31
N SER A 117 -15.87 2.15 4.13
CA SER A 117 -17.04 3.00 3.89
C SER A 117 -17.13 3.48 2.44
N LEU A 118 -18.40 3.50 2.00
CA LEU A 118 -19.06 4.11 0.84
C LEU A 118 -18.39 3.96 -0.52
N THR A 119 -19.07 3.21 -1.39
CA THR A 119 -18.53 2.86 -2.70
C THR A 119 -19.47 3.01 -3.88
N PRO A 120 -18.94 3.50 -5.01
CA PRO A 120 -19.59 3.39 -6.30
C PRO A 120 -19.51 1.94 -6.79
N GLU A 121 -20.61 1.41 -7.31
CA GLU A 121 -20.63 0.13 -8.02
C GLU A 121 -20.18 0.36 -9.47
N LEU A 122 -19.08 -0.27 -9.87
CA LEU A 122 -18.63 -0.27 -11.26
C LEU A 122 -19.08 -1.55 -11.97
N GLN A 123 -19.61 -1.38 -13.19
CA GLN A 123 -20.04 -2.47 -14.07
C GLN A 123 -18.99 -2.82 -15.15
N ASP A 124 -17.88 -2.06 -15.24
CA ASP A 124 -16.84 -2.22 -16.24
C ASP A 124 -15.43 -2.37 -15.64
N VAL A 125 -14.52 -2.99 -16.40
CA VAL A 125 -13.12 -3.20 -15.98
C VAL A 125 -12.33 -1.90 -16.04
N VAL A 126 -11.88 -1.43 -14.88
CA VAL A 126 -11.07 -0.19 -14.75
C VAL A 126 -9.65 -0.53 -14.32
N THR A 127 -8.68 -0.01 -15.06
CA THR A 127 -7.24 -0.15 -14.77
C THR A 127 -6.62 1.11 -14.18
N HIS A 128 -7.23 2.27 -14.44
CA HIS A 128 -6.71 3.57 -14.03
C HIS A 128 -7.83 4.44 -13.51
N VAL A 129 -7.59 5.10 -12.38
CA VAL A 129 -8.52 6.04 -11.76
C VAL A 129 -7.83 7.39 -11.73
N ARG A 130 -8.48 8.41 -12.31
CA ARG A 130 -8.03 9.79 -12.21
C ARG A 130 -8.99 10.55 -11.29
N LEU A 131 -8.45 11.11 -10.22
CA LEU A 131 -9.17 12.03 -9.35
C LEU A 131 -8.75 13.46 -9.68
N THR A 132 -9.72 14.34 -9.92
CA THR A 132 -9.52 15.78 -10.14
C THR A 132 -10.34 16.53 -9.09
N ILE A 133 -9.74 17.51 -8.41
CA ILE A 133 -10.38 18.30 -7.35
C ILE A 133 -10.30 19.79 -7.72
N CYS A 134 -11.44 20.49 -7.71
CA CYS A 134 -11.56 21.94 -7.89
C CYS A 134 -12.80 22.46 -7.13
N PRO A 135 -12.78 23.65 -6.48
CA PRO A 135 -11.61 24.39 -6.00
C PRO A 135 -11.13 23.79 -4.64
N ASP A 136 -9.83 23.49 -4.55
CA ASP A 136 -9.00 23.23 -3.35
C ASP A 136 -9.55 22.44 -2.13
N GLY A 137 -10.63 21.68 -2.28
CA GLY A 137 -11.09 20.74 -1.25
C GLY A 137 -10.04 19.67 -0.91
N GLY A 138 -9.87 19.36 0.37
CA GLY A 138 -9.03 18.24 0.80
C GLY A 138 -9.76 16.91 0.65
N VAL A 139 -9.23 15.97 -0.14
CA VAL A 139 -9.71 14.58 -0.11
C VAL A 139 -8.84 13.78 0.85
N GLY A 140 -9.43 13.37 1.98
CA GLY A 140 -8.72 12.56 2.97
C GLY A 140 -8.53 11.10 2.55
N ARG A 141 -9.43 10.56 1.72
CA ARG A 141 -9.49 9.13 1.37
C ARG A 141 -10.18 8.92 0.02
N LEU A 142 -9.67 7.96 -0.76
CA LEU A 142 -10.28 7.47 -2.00
C LEU A 142 -10.52 5.96 -1.87
N ARG A 143 -11.74 5.51 -2.19
CA ARG A 143 -12.13 4.09 -2.19
C ARG A 143 -12.74 3.73 -3.53
N LEU A 144 -12.36 2.58 -4.06
CA LEU A 144 -12.98 2.02 -5.25
C LEU A 144 -13.27 0.54 -5.04
N ARG A 145 -14.49 0.19 -4.63
CA ARG A 145 -14.88 -1.20 -4.47
C ARG A 145 -15.25 -1.79 -5.81
N GLY A 146 -14.81 -3.02 -6.04
CA GLY A 146 -15.19 -3.81 -7.19
C GLY A 146 -14.68 -5.22 -7.05
N PHE A 147 -14.82 -5.98 -8.13
CA PHE A 147 -14.35 -7.36 -8.19
C PHE A 147 -13.11 -7.42 -9.10
N PRO A 148 -12.03 -8.09 -8.67
CA PRO A 148 -10.89 -8.32 -9.54
C PRO A 148 -11.33 -9.19 -10.71
N SER A 149 -11.09 -8.73 -11.94
CA SER A 149 -11.39 -9.49 -13.16
C SER A 149 -10.10 -9.89 -13.86
N SER A 150 -9.95 -11.17 -14.17
CA SER A 150 -8.82 -11.72 -14.92
C SER A 150 -8.77 -11.27 -16.39
N ILE A 151 -9.80 -10.55 -16.87
CA ILE A 151 -9.97 -10.22 -18.29
C ILE A 151 -8.91 -9.25 -18.83
N CYS A 152 -8.19 -8.53 -17.94
CA CYS A 152 -7.11 -7.63 -18.33
C CYS A 152 -5.87 -8.34 -18.89
N LEU A 153 -5.76 -9.66 -18.76
CA LEU A 153 -4.66 -10.43 -19.37
C LEU A 153 -4.96 -10.82 -20.84
N LEU A 154 -6.18 -10.63 -21.35
CA LEU A 154 -6.65 -11.29 -22.58
C LEU A 154 -7.23 -10.36 -23.67
N ARG A 155 -7.29 -9.03 -23.51
CA ARG A 155 -7.83 -8.13 -24.56
C ARG A 155 -6.82 -7.07 -25.06
N PRO A 156 -6.76 -6.80 -26.38
CA PRO A 156 -6.09 -5.63 -26.93
C PRO A 156 -6.69 -4.32 -26.38
N ARG A 157 -5.86 -3.29 -26.28
CA ARG A 157 -6.19 -1.95 -25.77
C ARG A 157 -7.14 -1.19 -26.71
N ASP A 158 -8.43 -1.49 -26.66
CA ASP A 158 -9.46 -0.53 -27.11
C ASP A 158 -10.03 0.22 -25.91
N LYS A 159 -10.07 1.55 -26.00
CA LYS A 159 -10.61 2.44 -24.95
C LYS A 159 -12.11 2.20 -24.80
N PRO A 160 -12.60 1.67 -23.65
CA PRO A 160 -14.02 1.69 -23.39
C PRO A 160 -14.46 3.12 -23.05
N MET A 161 -15.57 3.55 -23.66
CA MET A 161 -16.26 4.80 -23.33
C MET A 161 -16.97 4.62 -21.99
N MET A 162 -16.43 5.19 -20.91
CA MET A 162 -17.03 5.10 -19.58
C MET A 162 -18.33 5.93 -19.49
N ARG A 163 -19.43 5.29 -19.08
CA ARG A 163 -20.67 5.95 -18.66
C ARG A 163 -20.72 5.97 -17.13
N PHE A 164 -20.64 7.14 -16.52
CA PHE A 164 -20.88 7.28 -15.08
C PHE A 164 -22.37 7.58 -14.83
N SER A 165 -22.97 6.91 -13.85
CA SER A 165 -24.24 7.32 -13.25
C SER A 165 -23.98 7.67 -11.79
N VAL A 166 -24.27 8.92 -11.43
CA VAL A 166 -24.33 9.36 -10.03
C VAL A 166 -25.77 9.15 -9.58
N LYS A 167 -26.00 8.38 -8.50
CA LYS A 167 -27.33 8.30 -7.89
C LYS A 167 -27.75 9.71 -7.48
N ALA A 168 -28.90 10.17 -8.00
CA ALA A 168 -29.48 11.45 -7.65
C ALA A 168 -29.77 11.48 -6.13
N GLY A 169 -29.21 12.47 -5.43
CA GLY A 169 -29.41 12.60 -3.98
C GLY A 169 -28.67 13.72 -3.27
N PHE A 170 -27.79 14.48 -3.93
CA PHE A 170 -27.15 15.65 -3.32
C PHE A 170 -27.74 16.93 -3.90
N ARG A 171 -28.65 17.56 -3.15
CA ARG A 171 -29.07 18.94 -3.43
C ARG A 171 -27.91 19.84 -3.01
N SER A 172 -27.32 20.54 -3.98
CA SER A 172 -26.50 21.72 -3.72
C SER A 172 -27.40 22.82 -3.16
N SER A 173 -27.20 23.20 -1.91
CA SER A 173 -27.51 24.57 -1.47
C SER A 173 -26.26 25.41 -1.70
N LEU A 174 -26.44 26.49 -2.47
CA LEU A 174 -25.49 27.56 -2.79
C LEU A 174 -24.74 28.08 -1.55
#